data_AF-A0A7Y4MPK9-F1
#
_entry.id   AF-A0A7Y4MPK9-F1
#
_cell.length_a   1.000
_cell.length_b   1.000
_cell.length_c   1.000
_cell.angle_alpha   90.00
_cell.angle_beta   90.00
_cell.angle_gamma   90.00
#
_symmetry.space_group_name_H-M   'P 1'
#
loop_
_entity.id
_entity.type
_entity.pdbx_description
1 polymer ?
#
loop_
_entity_poly.entity_id
_entity_poly.type
_entity_poly.pdbx_seq_one_letter_code
_entity_poly.pdbx_strand_id
1 'polypeptide(L)'
;MHPRPLRLALLAATAILFAACGSSDSDSDEIECGGYGHLHGDHCHCDDGYVADGLTCVVAEEPVEECGGHGHLHGDHCHCDEGYTEQNGTCVVAEEPTLDCGEHGHAHGDHCHCDAGYVEQDGTCVAETPVLDCGEHGHAHGDHCHCDAGYVEQNGTCVPAPAP
;
A
#
# COMPACT_ATOMS: atom_id res chain seq x y z
N MET A 1 -12.76 -122.20 12.47
CA MET A 1 -11.75 -122.41 13.53
C MET A 1 -10.82 -121.20 13.51
N HIS A 2 -10.59 -120.57 14.66
CA HIS A 2 -9.90 -119.27 14.85
C HIS A 2 -8.39 -119.34 14.47
N PRO A 3 -7.74 -118.21 14.14
CA PRO A 3 -7.16 -117.36 15.20
C PRO A 3 -7.38 -115.84 15.03
N ARG A 4 -7.35 -115.18 16.19
CA ARG A 4 -7.23 -113.73 16.47
C ARG A 4 -5.76 -113.28 16.20
N PRO A 5 -5.27 -112.16 16.77
CA PRO A 5 -5.52 -110.72 16.59
C PRO A 5 -4.20 -109.98 16.23
N LEU A 6 -4.22 -108.67 15.91
CA LEU A 6 -3.21 -107.75 16.48
C LEU A 6 -3.64 -106.30 16.34
N ARG A 7 -3.68 -105.60 17.48
CA ARG A 7 -3.66 -104.13 17.56
C ARG A 7 -2.22 -103.67 17.35
N LEU A 8 -1.99 -102.60 16.60
CA LEU A 8 -1.07 -101.53 17.02
C LEU A 8 -1.25 -100.30 16.14
N ALA A 9 -1.39 -99.16 16.82
CA ALA A 9 -1.50 -97.82 16.28
C ALA A 9 -0.21 -97.37 15.57
N LEU A 10 -0.28 -96.38 14.67
CA LEU A 10 0.64 -95.23 14.69
C LEU A 10 0.10 -94.09 13.83
N LEU A 11 0.18 -92.90 14.40
CA LEU A 11 -0.26 -91.61 13.86
C LEU A 11 0.56 -91.20 12.62
N ALA A 12 -0.10 -90.71 11.58
CA ALA A 12 0.53 -89.85 10.59
C ALA A 12 -0.16 -88.49 10.63
N ALA A 13 0.54 -87.50 11.19
CA ALA A 13 0.12 -86.12 11.25
C ALA A 13 -0.03 -85.57 9.82
N THR A 14 -1.24 -85.21 9.44
CA THR A 14 -1.50 -84.49 8.19
C THR A 14 -0.99 -83.05 8.35
N ALA A 15 0.15 -82.75 7.72
CA ALA A 15 0.60 -81.39 7.53
C ALA A 15 -0.41 -80.66 6.62
N ILE A 16 -1.31 -79.89 7.23
CA ILE A 16 -2.19 -78.98 6.50
C ILE A 16 -1.30 -77.84 6.02
N LEU A 17 -0.91 -77.86 4.75
CA LEU A 17 -0.38 -76.68 4.08
C LEU A 17 -1.52 -75.67 4.01
N PHE A 18 -1.58 -74.76 4.99
CA PHE A 18 -2.26 -73.50 4.82
C PHE A 18 -1.46 -72.70 3.79
N ALA A 19 -1.87 -72.79 2.53
CA ALA A 19 -1.61 -71.72 1.58
C ALA A 19 -2.33 -70.48 2.10
N ALA A 20 -1.66 -69.73 2.99
CA ALA A 20 -2.05 -68.37 3.28
C ALA A 20 -1.89 -67.60 1.97
N CYS A 21 -3.00 -67.38 1.27
CA CYS A 21 -3.12 -66.23 0.40
C CYS A 21 -2.79 -65.00 1.26
N GLY A 22 -1.61 -64.42 1.03
CA GLY A 22 -1.32 -63.09 1.54
C GLY A 22 -2.26 -62.13 0.85
N SER A 23 -3.38 -61.79 1.49
CA SER A 23 -3.94 -60.46 1.31
C SER A 23 -2.99 -59.54 2.03
N SER A 24 -2.03 -58.99 1.29
CA SER A 24 -1.47 -57.71 1.65
C SER A 24 -2.62 -56.72 1.48
N ASP A 25 -3.46 -56.60 2.50
CA ASP A 25 -4.22 -55.36 2.71
C ASP A 25 -3.15 -54.35 3.12
N SER A 26 -2.45 -53.84 2.11
CA SER A 26 -1.72 -52.59 2.22
C SER A 26 -2.80 -51.54 2.36
N ASP A 27 -3.18 -51.24 3.60
CA ASP A 27 -3.67 -49.92 4.00
C ASP A 27 -2.52 -48.94 3.67
N SER A 28 -2.33 -48.64 2.38
CA SER A 28 -1.75 -47.38 1.98
C SER A 28 -2.85 -46.40 2.30
N ASP A 29 -2.71 -45.66 3.40
CA ASP A 29 -3.51 -44.47 3.65
C ASP A 29 -3.50 -43.68 2.34
N GLU A 30 -4.60 -43.74 1.60
CA GLU A 30 -4.75 -43.01 0.34
C GLU A 30 -4.73 -41.55 0.77
N ILE A 31 -3.62 -40.87 0.48
CA ILE A 31 -3.45 -39.47 0.83
C ILE A 31 -4.50 -38.72 0.01
N GLU A 32 -5.55 -38.25 0.65
CA GLU A 32 -6.61 -37.50 -0.02
C GLU A 32 -6.44 -36.00 0.24
N CYS A 33 -6.83 -35.21 -0.75
CA CYS A 33 -6.99 -33.79 -0.56
C CYS A 33 -8.36 -33.51 0.07
N GLY A 34 -8.37 -33.06 1.32
CA GLY A 34 -9.59 -32.69 2.03
C GLY A 34 -10.16 -31.34 1.57
N GLY A 35 -11.49 -31.21 1.55
CA GLY A 35 -12.16 -29.93 1.27
C GLY A 35 -12.45 -29.67 -0.21
N TYR A 36 -12.22 -28.44 -0.66
CA TYR A 36 -12.54 -27.95 -2.01
C TYR A 36 -11.31 -28.00 -2.93
N GLY A 37 -10.91 -29.21 -3.30
CA GLY A 37 -9.77 -29.45 -4.18
C GLY A 37 -9.58 -30.94 -4.47
N HIS A 38 -8.51 -31.26 -5.20
CA HIS A 38 -8.14 -32.64 -5.52
C HIS A 38 -6.64 -32.88 -5.36
N LEU A 39 -6.26 -34.11 -5.01
CA LEU A 39 -4.85 -34.47 -4.86
C LEU A 39 -4.20 -34.57 -6.24
N HIS A 40 -3.04 -33.93 -6.40
CA HIS A 40 -2.16 -34.13 -7.54
C HIS A 40 -0.74 -34.43 -7.05
N GLY A 41 -0.36 -35.71 -7.12
CA GLY A 41 0.90 -36.19 -6.55
C GLY A 41 0.85 -36.17 -5.02
N ASP A 42 1.61 -35.29 -4.40
CA ASP A 42 1.76 -35.11 -2.96
C ASP A 42 1.23 -33.76 -2.45
N HIS A 43 0.48 -33.02 -3.28
CA HIS A 43 -0.13 -31.74 -2.94
C HIS A 43 -1.58 -31.62 -3.39
N CYS A 44 -2.32 -30.74 -2.71
CA CYS A 44 -3.66 -30.33 -3.08
C CYS A 44 -3.66 -29.29 -4.20
N HIS A 45 -4.42 -29.54 -5.26
CA HIS A 45 -4.85 -28.52 -6.21
C HIS A 45 -6.23 -28.01 -5.79
N CYS A 46 -6.28 -26.83 -5.17
CA CYS A 46 -7.50 -26.26 -4.64
C CYS A 46 -8.34 -25.55 -5.72
N ASP A 47 -9.64 -25.50 -5.51
CA ASP A 47 -10.58 -24.75 -6.33
C ASP A 47 -10.43 -23.23 -6.10
N ASP A 48 -10.97 -22.40 -7.01
CA ASP A 48 -10.93 -20.94 -6.87
C ASP A 48 -11.52 -20.48 -5.53
N GLY A 49 -10.81 -19.59 -4.83
CA GLY A 49 -11.18 -19.12 -3.50
C GLY A 49 -10.72 -20.01 -2.35
N TYR A 50 -9.92 -21.04 -2.63
CA TYR A 50 -9.31 -21.91 -1.62
C TYR A 50 -7.80 -22.00 -1.80
N VAL A 51 -7.06 -22.15 -0.70
CA VAL A 51 -5.61 -22.34 -0.67
C VAL A 51 -5.25 -23.62 0.09
N ALA A 52 -4.14 -24.25 -0.28
CA ALA A 52 -3.68 -25.46 0.38
C ALA A 52 -3.09 -25.14 1.76
N ASP A 53 -3.68 -25.69 2.81
CA ASP A 53 -3.13 -25.79 4.16
C ASP A 53 -2.83 -27.27 4.44
N GLY A 54 -1.59 -27.66 4.11
CA GLY A 54 -1.19 -29.07 4.07
C GLY A 54 -1.95 -29.86 3.00
N LEU A 55 -2.67 -30.90 3.42
CA LEU A 55 -3.51 -31.75 2.56
C LEU A 55 -5.00 -31.37 2.63
N THR A 56 -5.30 -30.13 2.98
CA THR A 56 -6.67 -29.61 3.00
C THR A 56 -6.74 -28.27 2.28
N CYS A 57 -7.77 -28.08 1.47
CA CYS A 57 -8.08 -26.79 0.88
C CYS A 57 -8.98 -25.99 1.82
N VAL A 58 -8.41 -24.93 2.39
CA VAL A 58 -9.10 -23.98 3.27
C VAL A 58 -9.46 -22.73 2.47
N VAL A 59 -10.47 -22.00 2.92
CA VAL A 59 -10.87 -20.74 2.27
C VAL A 59 -9.65 -19.83 2.22
N ALA A 60 -9.34 -19.30 1.02
CA ALA A 60 -8.35 -18.26 0.88
C ALA A 60 -8.81 -17.09 1.76
N GLU A 61 -8.00 -16.69 2.75
CA GLU A 61 -8.27 -15.44 3.44
C GLU A 61 -8.39 -14.34 2.37
N GLU A 62 -9.35 -13.44 2.56
CA GLU A 62 -9.74 -12.41 1.60
C GLU A 62 -8.51 -11.84 0.88
N PRO A 63 -8.56 -11.66 -0.46
CA PRO A 63 -7.44 -11.07 -1.17
C PRO A 63 -7.02 -9.80 -0.42
N VAL A 64 -5.74 -9.72 -0.08
CA VAL A 64 -5.18 -8.45 0.41
C VAL A 64 -5.38 -7.46 -0.73
N GLU A 65 -6.33 -6.55 -0.56
CA GLU A 65 -6.57 -5.47 -1.51
C GLU A 65 -5.27 -4.67 -1.60
N GLU A 66 -4.55 -4.91 -2.69
CA GLU A 66 -3.25 -4.31 -2.95
C GLU A 66 -3.38 -2.79 -2.86
N CYS A 67 -2.48 -2.17 -2.11
CA CYS A 67 -2.52 -0.72 -1.89
C CYS A 67 -3.85 -0.20 -1.33
N GLY A 68 -4.59 -1.02 -0.58
CA GLY A 68 -5.87 -0.63 0.01
C GLY A 68 -7.01 -0.47 -0.99
N GLY A 69 -6.87 -1.00 -2.21
CA GLY A 69 -7.89 -0.94 -3.26
C GLY A 69 -7.98 0.41 -3.99
N HIS A 70 -7.00 1.30 -3.80
CA HIS A 70 -6.96 2.65 -4.36
C HIS A 70 -5.63 2.95 -5.04
N GLY A 71 -5.04 1.93 -5.66
CA GLY A 71 -3.76 2.03 -6.34
C GLY A 71 -3.23 0.68 -6.79
N HIS A 72 -1.97 0.67 -7.19
CA HIS A 72 -1.24 -0.54 -7.59
C HIS A 72 0.20 -0.50 -7.08
N LEU A 73 0.73 -1.67 -6.71
CA LEU A 73 2.08 -1.82 -6.19
C LEU A 73 3.09 -1.73 -7.34
N HIS A 74 4.14 -0.94 -7.11
CA HIS A 74 5.30 -0.91 -7.98
C HIS A 74 6.57 -1.03 -7.14
N GLY A 75 7.12 -2.24 -7.10
CA GLY A 75 8.24 -2.56 -6.22
C GLY A 75 7.76 -2.69 -4.77
N ASP A 76 8.23 -1.81 -3.91
CA ASP A 76 7.93 -1.75 -2.47
C ASP A 76 7.00 -0.58 -2.09
N HIS A 77 6.45 0.14 -3.07
CA HIS A 77 5.60 1.30 -2.84
C HIS A 77 4.32 1.25 -3.67
N CYS A 78 3.29 1.96 -3.21
CA CYS A 78 2.00 2.08 -3.89
C CYS A 78 1.94 3.31 -4.82
N HIS A 79 1.57 3.10 -6.09
CA HIS A 79 1.06 4.16 -6.98
C HIS A 79 -0.43 4.32 -6.73
N CYS A 80 -0.78 5.39 -6.02
CA CYS A 80 -2.16 5.66 -5.66
C CYS A 80 -2.95 6.34 -6.78
N ASP A 81 -4.25 6.04 -6.82
CA ASP A 81 -5.20 6.70 -7.70
C ASP A 81 -5.33 8.20 -7.35
N GLU A 82 -5.90 8.97 -8.27
CA GLU A 82 -6.14 10.40 -8.04
C GLU A 82 -6.98 10.64 -6.77
N GLY A 83 -6.53 11.57 -5.92
CA GLY A 83 -7.16 11.84 -4.61
C GLY A 83 -6.69 10.92 -3.49
N TYR A 84 -5.70 10.05 -3.72
CA TYR A 84 -5.10 9.19 -2.71
C TYR A 84 -3.58 9.38 -2.63
N THR A 85 -3.02 9.13 -1.45
CA THR A 85 -1.57 9.15 -1.19
C THR A 85 -1.14 7.93 -0.40
N GLU A 86 0.09 7.48 -0.61
CA GLU A 86 0.64 6.33 0.10
C GLU A 86 0.92 6.68 1.57
N GLN A 87 0.36 5.90 2.50
CA GLN A 87 0.71 5.90 3.92
C GLN A 87 0.83 4.46 4.42
N ASN A 88 1.98 4.09 4.97
CA ASN A 88 2.24 2.75 5.53
C ASN A 88 1.93 1.60 4.54
N GLY A 89 2.29 1.77 3.26
CA GLY A 89 2.09 0.75 2.23
C GLY A 89 0.61 0.56 1.80
N THR A 90 -0.24 1.55 2.07
CA THR A 90 -1.63 1.58 1.59
C THR A 90 -1.98 2.96 1.04
N CYS A 91 -2.83 3.02 0.04
CA CYS A 91 -3.35 4.28 -0.47
C CYS A 91 -4.51 4.74 0.39
N VAL A 92 -4.31 5.85 1.08
CA VAL A 92 -5.34 6.52 1.87
C VAL A 92 -5.76 7.80 1.18
N VAL A 93 -6.97 8.28 1.47
CA VAL A 93 -7.47 9.55 0.91
C VAL A 93 -6.45 10.65 1.20
N ALA A 94 -6.03 11.36 0.15
CA ALA A 94 -5.17 12.52 0.29
C ALA A 94 -5.93 13.57 1.10
N GLU A 95 -5.29 14.08 2.16
CA GLU A 95 -5.88 15.20 2.88
C GLU A 95 -5.90 16.41 1.95
N GLU A 96 -7.09 16.93 1.68
CA GLU A 96 -7.23 18.24 1.01
C GLU A 96 -6.46 19.27 1.83
N PRO A 97 -5.63 20.11 1.19
CA PRO A 97 -4.83 21.07 1.91
C PRO A 97 -5.73 21.98 2.75
N THR A 98 -5.53 21.94 4.07
CA THR A 98 -6.32 22.71 5.04
C THR A 98 -5.91 24.18 5.13
N LEU A 99 -4.92 24.57 4.33
CA LEU A 99 -4.37 25.91 4.32
C LEU A 99 -5.39 26.90 3.74
N ASP A 100 -5.84 27.84 4.55
CA ASP A 100 -6.72 28.93 4.12
C ASP A 100 -5.87 30.07 3.54
N CYS A 101 -5.79 30.12 2.22
CA CYS A 101 -5.02 31.14 1.50
C CYS A 101 -5.71 32.51 1.39
N GLY A 102 -6.89 32.68 1.99
CA GLY A 102 -7.68 33.90 1.90
C GLY A 102 -8.34 34.09 0.53
N GLU A 103 -8.82 35.31 0.26
CA GLU A 103 -9.60 35.62 -0.96
C GLU A 103 -8.75 35.77 -2.24
N HIS A 104 -7.41 35.77 -2.10
CA HIS A 104 -6.46 36.13 -3.17
C HIS A 104 -5.44 35.03 -3.46
N GLY A 105 -5.82 33.78 -3.22
CA GLY A 105 -4.99 32.62 -3.54
C GLY A 105 -5.72 31.31 -3.30
N HIS A 106 -5.03 30.23 -3.60
CA HIS A 106 -5.50 28.87 -3.35
C HIS A 106 -4.36 28.01 -2.83
N ALA A 107 -4.71 27.02 -2.01
CA ALA A 107 -3.73 26.11 -1.45
C ALA A 107 -3.18 25.17 -2.52
N HIS A 108 -1.87 24.96 -2.48
CA HIS A 108 -1.18 23.99 -3.31
C HIS A 108 -0.17 23.23 -2.45
N GLY A 109 -0.59 22.07 -1.94
CA GLY A 109 0.19 21.32 -0.95
C GLY A 109 0.26 22.08 0.38
N ASP A 110 1.46 22.49 0.76
CA ASP A 110 1.77 23.14 2.04
C ASP A 110 1.92 24.67 1.96
N HIS A 111 1.71 25.27 0.79
CA HIS A 111 1.86 26.71 0.56
C HIS A 111 0.70 27.29 -0.25
N CYS A 112 0.62 28.63 -0.27
CA CYS A 112 -0.36 29.37 -1.05
C CYS A 112 0.16 29.80 -2.42
N HIS A 113 -0.57 29.45 -3.47
CA HIS A 113 -0.41 30.07 -4.77
C HIS A 113 -1.25 31.35 -4.81
N CYS A 114 -0.58 32.50 -4.70
CA CYS A 114 -1.23 33.81 -4.66
C CYS A 114 -1.47 34.40 -6.06
N ASP A 115 -2.55 35.18 -6.16
CA ASP A 115 -2.87 35.96 -7.35
C ASP A 115 -1.80 37.03 -7.63
N ALA A 116 -1.76 37.54 -8.86
CA ALA A 116 -0.81 38.59 -9.23
C ALA A 116 -0.98 39.85 -8.35
N GLY A 117 0.12 40.34 -7.78
CA GLY A 117 0.13 41.45 -6.83
C GLY A 117 -0.12 41.04 -5.38
N TYR A 118 -0.12 39.74 -5.08
CA TYR A 118 -0.17 39.18 -3.74
C TYR A 118 1.00 38.22 -3.53
N VAL A 119 1.47 38.13 -2.29
CA VAL A 119 2.56 37.25 -1.88
C VAL A 119 2.14 36.47 -0.64
N GLU A 120 2.66 35.25 -0.51
CA GLU A 120 2.41 34.43 0.67
C GLU A 120 3.15 35.00 1.88
N GLN A 121 2.40 35.28 2.94
CA GLN A 121 2.92 35.73 4.23
C GLN A 121 2.11 35.07 5.34
N ASP A 122 2.80 34.38 6.25
CA ASP A 122 2.17 33.63 7.36
C ASP A 122 1.05 32.66 6.93
N GLY A 123 1.21 32.02 5.77
CA GLY A 123 0.26 31.04 5.25
C GLY A 123 -1.01 31.64 4.63
N THR A 124 -1.03 32.94 4.33
CA THR A 124 -2.13 33.60 3.61
C THR A 124 -1.59 34.54 2.53
N CYS A 125 -2.40 34.79 1.50
CA CYS A 125 -2.02 35.72 0.44
C CYS A 125 -2.34 37.16 0.84
N VAL A 126 -1.28 37.96 1.03
CA VAL A 126 -1.37 39.39 1.36
C VAL A 126 -0.96 40.24 0.16
N ALA A 127 -1.53 41.43 0.04
CA ALA A 127 -1.18 42.33 -1.05
C ALA A 127 0.32 42.67 -0.99
N GLU A 128 1.00 42.53 -2.12
CA GLU A 128 2.39 42.91 -2.27
C GLU A 128 2.51 44.42 -2.06
N THR A 129 3.19 44.84 -1.00
CA THR A 129 3.55 46.24 -0.83
C THR A 129 4.71 46.56 -1.76
N PRO A 130 4.56 47.51 -2.71
CA PRO A 130 5.67 47.93 -3.55
C PRO A 130 6.81 48.42 -2.64
N VAL A 131 7.97 47.78 -2.72
CA VAL A 131 9.17 48.32 -2.10
C VAL A 131 9.58 49.52 -2.95
N LEU A 132 9.25 50.72 -2.46
CA LEU A 132 9.60 51.96 -3.12
C LEU A 132 11.09 52.25 -2.93
N ASP A 133 11.88 52.18 -4.01
CA ASP A 133 13.29 52.55 -3.98
C ASP A 133 13.45 54.07 -4.19
N CYS A 134 13.58 54.78 -3.08
CA CYS A 134 13.69 56.24 -3.07
C CYS A 134 15.07 56.77 -3.48
N GLY A 135 16.03 55.90 -3.80
CA GLY A 135 17.40 56.27 -4.09
C GLY A 135 18.18 56.77 -2.87
N GLU A 136 19.38 57.31 -3.09
CA GLU A 136 20.30 57.74 -2.01
C GLU A 136 19.81 58.97 -1.23
N HIS A 137 18.88 59.75 -1.79
CA HIS A 137 18.43 61.05 -1.26
C HIS A 137 17.00 61.03 -0.72
N GLY A 138 16.53 59.86 -0.29
CA GLY A 138 15.23 59.71 0.33
C GLY A 138 15.04 58.35 0.98
N HIS A 139 13.91 58.21 1.66
CA HIS A 139 13.46 56.95 2.24
C HIS A 139 11.99 56.74 1.98
N ALA A 140 11.60 55.48 1.81
CA ALA A 140 10.21 55.10 1.61
C ALA A 140 9.39 55.41 2.86
N HIS A 141 8.23 56.02 2.67
CA HIS A 141 7.24 56.21 3.71
C HIS A 141 5.86 55.80 3.19
N GLY A 142 5.54 54.52 3.31
CA GLY A 142 4.35 53.93 2.69
C GLY A 142 4.54 53.84 1.18
N ASP A 143 3.73 54.58 0.43
CA ASP A 143 3.65 54.57 -1.03
C ASP A 143 4.37 55.75 -1.72
N HIS A 144 5.05 56.61 -0.95
CA HIS A 144 5.79 57.76 -1.47
C HIS A 144 7.19 57.90 -0.86
N CYS A 145 8.02 58.70 -1.51
CA CYS A 145 9.37 59.01 -1.05
C CYS A 145 9.43 60.29 -0.24
N HIS A 146 9.95 60.19 0.98
CA HIS A 146 10.31 61.36 1.77
C HIS A 146 11.73 61.78 1.40
N CYS A 147 11.84 62.84 0.58
CA CYS A 147 13.09 63.29 0.00
C CYS A 147 13.85 64.28 0.90
N ASP A 148 15.18 64.22 0.82
CA ASP A 148 16.07 65.17 1.47
C ASP A 148 15.88 66.59 0.93
N ALA A 149 16.30 67.59 1.71
CA ALA A 149 16.24 68.98 1.30
C ALA A 149 16.99 69.21 -0.03
N GLY A 150 16.31 69.81 -1.01
CA GLY A 150 16.85 70.02 -2.36
C GLY A 150 16.53 68.90 -3.34
N TYR A 151 15.78 67.88 -2.93
CA TYR A 151 15.27 66.81 -3.78
C TYR A 151 13.74 66.78 -3.76
N VAL A 152 13.14 66.26 -4.82
CA VAL A 152 11.70 66.05 -4.96
C VAL A 152 11.42 64.67 -5.52
N GLU A 153 10.30 64.08 -5.14
CA GLU A 153 9.89 62.78 -5.65
C GLU A 153 9.47 62.88 -7.13
N GLN A 154 10.07 62.04 -7.97
CA GLN A 154 9.66 61.81 -9.35
C GLN A 154 9.72 60.32 -9.67
N ASN A 155 8.58 59.76 -10.11
CA ASN A 155 8.45 58.33 -10.47
C ASN A 155 8.95 57.38 -9.37
N GLY A 156 8.66 57.69 -8.10
CA GLY A 156 9.04 56.85 -6.96
C GLY A 156 10.51 56.92 -6.56
N THR A 157 11.26 57.93 -7.01
CA THR A 157 12.65 58.16 -6.59
C THR A 157 12.89 59.65 -6.31
N CYS A 158 13.80 59.96 -5.39
CA CYS A 158 14.17 61.33 -5.07
C CYS A 158 15.21 61.86 -6.06
N VAL A 159 14.85 62.90 -6.81
CA VAL A 159 15.73 63.57 -7.79
C VAL A 159 15.96 65.03 -7.42
N PRO A 160 17.08 65.66 -7.83
CA PRO A 160 17.34 67.07 -7.52
C PRO A 160 16.18 67.98 -7.96
N ALA A 161 15.81 68.90 -7.08
CA ALA A 161 14.78 69.89 -7.35
C ALA A 161 15.20 70.81 -8.51
N PRO A 162 14.24 71.27 -9.35
CA PRO A 162 14.54 72.24 -10.39
C PRO A 162 15.15 73.50 -9.79
N ALA A 163 16.16 74.07 -10.46
CA ALA A 163 16.67 75.38 -10.09
C ALA A 163 15.55 76.44 -10.26
N PRO A 164 15.45 77.42 -9.34
CA PRO A 164 14.45 78.48 -9.40
C PRO A 164 14.64 79.41 -10.61
#